data_AF-A0A7W1G0S1-F1
#
_entry.id   AF-A0A7W1G0S1-F1
#
_cell.length_a   1.000
_cell.length_b   1.000
_cell.length_c   1.000
_cell.angle_alpha   90.00
_cell.angle_beta   90.00
_cell.angle_gamma   90.00
#
_symmetry.space_group_name_H-M   'P 1'
#
loop_
_entity.id
_entity.type
_entity.pdbx_description
1 polymer ?
#
loop_
_entity_poly.entity_id
_entity_poly.type
_entity_poly.pdbx_seq_one_letter_code
_entity_poly.pdbx_strand_id
1 'polypeptide(L)'
;MAFHRFKALEAVLTRTPVNVIMPSNKVSEFFGENVFGIDAMREYLSDEAFKSVMSAMEQGTQIDRKMADQVAASMKSWANSKGATHYTHWFQPLTGTTAEKHDAFFEPTEGGRAIERFGGSQLAQQEPD
;
A
#
# COMPACT_ATOMS: atom_id res chain seq x y z
N MET A 1 -33.68 -24.67 -9.57
CA MET A 1 -33.52 -23.24 -9.23
C MET A 1 -34.10 -22.86 -7.85
N ALA A 2 -35.30 -23.31 -7.45
CA ALA A 2 -35.89 -22.92 -6.16
C ALA A 2 -35.13 -23.42 -4.91
N PHE A 3 -34.49 -24.59 -4.98
CA PHE A 3 -33.77 -25.20 -3.85
C PHE A 3 -32.63 -24.34 -3.28
N HIS A 4 -31.80 -23.75 -4.14
CA HIS A 4 -30.70 -22.87 -3.69
C HIS A 4 -31.23 -21.57 -3.04
N ARG A 5 -32.39 -21.07 -3.49
CA ARG A 5 -33.04 -19.90 -2.88
C ARG A 5 -33.47 -20.20 -1.44
N PHE A 6 -34.13 -21.34 -1.21
CA PHE A 6 -34.56 -21.73 0.13
C PHE A 6 -33.37 -22.00 1.05
N LYS A 7 -32.32 -22.66 0.55
CA LYS A 7 -31.07 -22.87 1.30
C LYS A 7 -30.37 -21.56 1.67
N ALA A 8 -30.36 -20.56 0.79
CA ALA A 8 -29.82 -19.24 1.09
C ALA A 8 -30.63 -18.51 2.18
N LEU A 9 -31.97 -18.61 2.13
CA LEU A 9 -32.85 -18.04 3.16
C LEU A 9 -32.60 -18.68 4.53
N GLU A 10 -32.52 -20.01 4.60
CA GLU A 10 -32.19 -20.72 5.84
C GLU A 10 -30.81 -20.29 6.39
N ALA A 11 -29.80 -20.16 5.53
CA ALA A 11 -28.47 -19.73 5.94
C ALA A 11 -28.45 -18.30 6.51
N VAL A 12 -29.17 -17.36 5.89
CA VAL A 12 -29.26 -15.97 6.39
C VAL A 12 -29.96 -15.91 7.75
N LEU A 13 -31.00 -16.72 7.97
CA LEU A 13 -31.74 -16.75 9.24
C LEU A 13 -30.87 -17.21 10.42
N THR A 14 -29.81 -17.99 10.16
CA THR A 14 -28.87 -18.46 11.19
C THR A 14 -27.66 -17.55 11.41
N ARG A 15 -27.48 -16.50 10.61
CA ARG A 15 -26.27 -15.69 10.64
C ARG A 15 -26.26 -14.75 11.84
N THR A 16 -25.25 -14.88 12.70
CA THR A 16 -25.00 -13.94 13.79
C THR A 16 -24.20 -12.73 13.31
N PRO A 17 -24.49 -11.51 13.80
CA PRO A 17 -23.66 -10.34 13.52
C PRO A 17 -22.21 -10.56 13.97
N VAL A 18 -21.25 -10.12 13.16
CA VAL A 18 -19.84 -10.13 13.53
C VAL A 18 -19.63 -9.03 14.56
N ASN A 19 -19.08 -9.38 15.72
CA ASN A 19 -18.69 -8.39 16.72
C ASN A 19 -17.42 -7.67 16.24
N VAL A 20 -17.46 -6.34 16.16
CA VAL A 20 -16.33 -5.51 15.73
C VAL A 20 -15.72 -4.86 16.97
N ILE A 21 -14.46 -5.17 17.23
CA ILE A 21 -13.68 -4.57 18.32
C ILE A 21 -12.86 -3.43 17.72
N MET A 22 -13.07 -2.22 18.24
CA MET A 22 -12.30 -1.05 17.83
C MET A 22 -10.87 -1.14 18.39
N PRO A 23 -9.83 -0.73 17.63
CA PRO A 23 -8.46 -0.72 18.13
C PRO A 23 -8.27 0.19 19.36
N SER A 24 -9.00 1.31 19.40
CA SER A 24 -9.02 2.24 20.53
C SER A 24 -10.39 2.95 20.62
N ASN A 25 -10.69 3.50 21.80
CA ASN A 25 -11.84 4.40 22.02
C ASN A 25 -11.65 5.77 21.34
N LYS A 26 -10.41 6.14 21.00
CA LYS A 26 -10.10 7.44 20.38
C LYS A 26 -9.74 7.24 18.91
N VAL A 27 -10.61 7.72 18.02
CA VAL A 27 -10.45 7.56 16.56
C VAL A 27 -9.13 8.11 16.04
N SER A 28 -8.63 9.21 16.61
CA SER A 28 -7.37 9.81 16.19
C SER A 28 -6.14 8.93 16.42
N GLU A 29 -6.24 7.86 17.22
CA GLU A 29 -5.10 6.97 17.52
C GLU A 29 -4.84 5.95 16.41
N PHE A 30 -5.88 5.56 15.66
CA PHE A 30 -5.77 4.58 14.57
C PHE A 30 -6.16 5.16 13.20
N PHE A 31 -6.72 6.37 13.14
CA PHE A 31 -7.00 7.05 11.88
C PHE A 31 -5.69 7.28 11.10
N GLY A 32 -5.65 6.79 9.86
CA GLY A 32 -4.47 6.92 9.01
C GLY A 32 -3.26 6.08 9.43
N GLU A 33 -3.40 5.18 10.41
CA GLU A 33 -2.27 4.41 10.96
C GLU A 33 -1.57 3.51 9.92
N ASN A 34 -2.28 3.15 8.85
CA ASN A 34 -1.81 2.33 7.73
C ASN A 34 -1.65 3.16 6.44
N VAL A 35 -1.40 4.46 6.57
CA VAL A 35 -1.13 5.37 5.45
C VAL A 35 0.24 5.99 5.63
N PHE A 36 1.08 5.94 4.59
CA PHE A 36 2.37 6.65 4.57
C PHE A 36 2.15 8.14 4.30
N GLY A 37 1.45 8.81 5.24
CA GLY A 37 1.09 10.22 5.16
C GLY A 37 2.21 11.15 5.62
N ILE A 38 1.90 12.45 5.78
CA ILE A 38 2.89 13.48 6.11
C ILE A 38 3.68 13.16 7.39
N ASP A 39 3.01 12.68 8.43
CA ASP A 39 3.67 12.36 9.72
C ASP A 39 4.64 11.19 9.56
N ALA A 40 4.23 10.11 8.89
CA ALA A 40 5.09 8.97 8.59
C ALA A 40 6.25 9.38 7.66
N MET A 41 5.98 10.17 6.63
CA MET A 41 7.01 10.71 5.75
C MET A 41 8.04 11.54 6.51
N ARG A 42 7.61 12.36 7.48
CA ARG A 42 8.52 13.18 8.31
C ARG A 42 9.38 12.34 9.24
N GLU A 43 8.89 11.20 9.70
CA GLU A 43 9.63 10.26 10.56
C GLU A 43 10.61 9.39 9.77
N TYR A 44 10.22 8.93 8.57
CA TYR A 44 10.98 7.92 7.81
C TYR A 44 11.88 8.50 6.71
N LEU A 45 11.56 9.65 6.13
CA LEU A 45 12.36 10.26 5.05
C LEU A 45 13.49 11.13 5.63
N SER A 46 14.55 11.33 4.85
CA SER A 46 15.46 12.44 5.14
C SER A 46 14.76 13.77 4.91
N ASP A 47 15.29 14.84 5.52
CA ASP A 47 14.79 16.21 5.31
C ASP A 47 14.75 16.60 3.82
N GLU A 48 15.76 16.18 3.05
CA GLU A 48 15.85 16.43 1.61
C GLU A 48 14.73 15.70 0.83
N ALA A 49 14.51 14.41 1.13
CA ALA A 49 13.47 13.60 0.48
C ALA A 49 12.07 14.06 0.87
N PHE A 50 11.85 14.39 2.13
CA PHE A 50 10.59 14.95 2.60
C PHE A 50 10.25 16.25 1.85
N LYS A 51 11.20 17.20 1.80
CA LYS A 51 11.01 18.47 1.07
C LYS A 51 10.75 18.26 -0.42
N SER A 52 11.44 17.30 -1.05
CA SER A 52 11.23 16.98 -2.46
C SER A 52 9.80 16.46 -2.72
N VAL A 53 9.32 15.53 -1.90
CA VAL A 53 7.94 15.00 -2.02
C VAL A 53 6.91 16.11 -1.77
N MET A 54 7.11 16.94 -0.75
CA MET A 54 6.20 18.06 -0.47
C MET A 54 6.16 19.08 -1.63
N SER A 55 7.32 19.44 -2.19
CA SER A 55 7.38 20.32 -3.37
C SER A 55 6.67 19.69 -4.58
N ALA A 56 6.85 18.39 -4.81
CA ALA A 56 6.15 17.69 -5.89
C ALA A 56 4.63 17.72 -5.71
N MET A 57 4.15 17.54 -4.47
CA MET A 57 2.72 17.59 -4.13
C MET A 57 2.11 19.00 -4.25
N GLU A 58 2.83 20.03 -3.82
CA GLU A 58 2.31 21.41 -3.75
C GLU A 58 2.50 22.19 -5.06
N GLN A 59 3.59 21.91 -5.78
CA GLN A 59 4.04 22.70 -6.93
C GLN A 59 4.01 21.91 -8.25
N GLY A 60 3.75 20.60 -8.20
CA GLY A 60 3.76 19.74 -9.38
C GLY A 60 5.16 19.51 -9.96
N THR A 61 6.21 19.70 -9.16
CA THR A 61 7.60 19.42 -9.58
C THR A 61 7.83 17.92 -9.72
N GLN A 62 8.79 17.53 -10.56
CA GLN A 62 9.17 16.12 -10.70
C GLN A 62 10.09 15.69 -9.55
N ILE A 63 9.86 14.49 -9.04
CA ILE A 63 10.79 13.83 -8.12
C ILE A 63 11.91 13.22 -8.95
N ASP A 64 13.16 13.63 -8.71
CA ASP A 64 14.30 13.05 -9.41
C ASP A 64 14.51 11.58 -9.03
N ARG A 65 15.22 10.84 -9.88
CA ARG A 65 15.39 9.39 -9.72
C ARG A 65 16.11 9.01 -8.43
N LYS A 66 17.11 9.80 -8.00
CA LYS A 66 17.87 9.52 -6.78
C LYS A 66 16.96 9.68 -5.57
N MET A 67 16.11 10.70 -5.58
CA MET A 67 15.15 10.94 -4.53
C MET A 67 14.05 9.86 -4.52
N ALA A 68 13.57 9.44 -5.68
CA ALA A 68 12.61 8.36 -5.81
C ALA A 68 13.12 7.04 -5.20
N ASP A 69 14.40 6.70 -5.42
CA ASP A 69 15.01 5.51 -4.80
C ASP A 69 15.03 5.61 -3.27
N GLN A 70 15.33 6.79 -2.73
CA GLN A 70 15.32 7.01 -1.29
C GLN A 70 13.91 6.96 -0.69
N VAL A 71 12.93 7.56 -1.37
CA VAL A 71 11.51 7.50 -0.98
C VAL A 71 11.04 6.05 -0.99
N ALA A 72 11.31 5.28 -2.04
CA ALA A 72 10.94 3.87 -2.14
C ALA A 72 11.53 3.04 -1.00
N ALA A 73 12.83 3.19 -0.70
CA ALA A 73 13.48 2.47 0.39
C ALA A 73 12.83 2.77 1.75
N SER A 74 12.48 4.04 1.99
CA SER A 74 11.86 4.49 3.24
C SER A 74 10.40 4.01 3.35
N MET A 75 9.64 4.09 2.25
CA MET A 75 8.28 3.54 2.14
C MET A 75 8.25 2.04 2.45
N LYS A 76 9.20 1.28 1.90
CA LYS A 76 9.33 -0.15 2.20
C LYS A 76 9.63 -0.39 3.67
N SER A 77 10.55 0.38 4.26
CA SER A 77 10.88 0.25 5.70
C SER A 77 9.65 0.48 6.58
N TRP A 78 8.88 1.52 6.29
CA TRP A 78 7.60 1.79 6.96
C TRP A 78 6.57 0.67 6.72
N ALA A 79 6.42 0.19 5.48
CA ALA A 79 5.47 -0.87 5.17
C ALA A 79 5.86 -2.18 5.89
N ASN A 80 7.15 -2.51 5.93
CA ASN A 80 7.68 -3.66 6.65
C ASN A 80 7.43 -3.54 8.17
N SER A 81 7.53 -2.34 8.76
CA SER A 81 7.21 -2.13 10.18
C SER A 81 5.73 -2.38 10.50
N LYS A 82 4.87 -2.32 9.48
CA LYS A 82 3.44 -2.69 9.51
C LYS A 82 3.18 -4.15 9.08
N GLY A 83 4.21 -4.93 8.78
CA GLY A 83 4.09 -6.33 8.38
C GLY A 83 3.75 -6.56 6.91
N ALA A 84 3.83 -5.53 6.05
CA ALA A 84 3.67 -5.70 4.62
C ALA A 84 4.83 -6.52 4.03
N THR A 85 4.52 -7.37 3.05
CA THR A 85 5.49 -8.24 2.34
C THR A 85 5.45 -8.04 0.81
N HIS A 86 4.42 -7.35 0.33
CA HIS A 86 4.14 -7.13 -1.08
C HIS A 86 3.76 -5.68 -1.31
N TYR A 87 3.87 -5.23 -2.56
CA TYR A 87 3.37 -3.97 -3.04
C TYR A 87 2.51 -4.17 -4.29
N THR A 88 1.75 -3.15 -4.63
CA THR A 88 0.95 -3.10 -5.85
C THR A 88 0.81 -1.65 -6.32
N HIS A 89 0.73 -1.46 -7.63
CA HIS A 89 0.29 -0.19 -8.21
C HIS A 89 -1.24 -0.16 -8.18
N TRP A 90 -1.81 0.52 -7.19
CA TRP A 90 -3.25 0.61 -7.08
C TRP A 90 -3.79 1.71 -8.02
N PHE A 91 -4.55 1.31 -9.03
CA PHE A 91 -5.23 2.23 -9.95
C PHE A 91 -6.57 1.64 -10.42
N GLN A 92 -7.43 2.49 -10.98
CA GLN A 92 -8.70 2.07 -11.56
C GLN A 92 -8.60 2.13 -13.09
N PRO A 93 -8.53 0.99 -13.80
CA PRO A 93 -8.42 1.01 -15.26
C PRO A 93 -9.74 1.42 -15.91
N LEU A 94 -9.65 2.04 -17.09
CA LEU A 94 -10.81 2.47 -17.89
C LEU A 94 -11.58 1.29 -18.54
N THR A 95 -11.09 0.06 -18.38
CA THR A 95 -11.68 -1.15 -18.95
C THR A 95 -12.90 -1.68 -18.18
N GLY A 96 -13.20 -1.12 -17.00
CA GLY A 96 -14.30 -1.57 -16.14
C GLY A 96 -14.07 -2.92 -15.45
N THR A 97 -12.88 -3.51 -15.62
CA THR A 97 -12.42 -4.70 -14.90
C THR A 97 -11.40 -4.32 -13.83
N THR A 98 -11.21 -5.14 -12.80
CA THR A 98 -10.17 -4.89 -11.78
C THR A 98 -8.85 -5.51 -12.23
N ALA A 99 -7.79 -4.70 -12.34
CA ALA A 99 -6.42 -5.21 -12.42
C ALA A 99 -5.91 -5.42 -10.99
N GLU A 100 -5.50 -6.64 -10.66
CA GLU A 100 -4.89 -6.98 -9.37
C GLU A 100 -3.53 -7.63 -9.63
N LYS A 101 -2.47 -7.04 -9.07
CA LYS A 101 -1.11 -7.58 -9.14
C LYS A 101 -0.43 -7.37 -7.81
N HIS A 102 0.18 -8.41 -7.25
CA HIS A 102 0.87 -8.37 -5.97
C HIS A 102 2.32 -8.79 -6.18
N ASP A 103 3.23 -7.82 -6.15
CA ASP A 103 4.66 -8.07 -6.30
C ASP A 103 5.31 -8.14 -4.91
N ALA A 104 6.07 -9.19 -4.64
CA ALA A 104 6.80 -9.32 -3.39
C ALA A 104 7.97 -8.33 -3.35
N PHE A 105 8.35 -7.85 -2.16
CA PHE A 105 9.63 -7.14 -2.01
C PHE A 105 10.85 -8.05 -2.25
N PHE A 106 10.64 -9.35 -2.28
CA PHE A 106 11.70 -10.35 -2.45
C PHE A 106 12.37 -10.27 -3.83
N GLU A 107 13.68 -10.06 -3.84
CA GLU A 107 14.54 -10.15 -5.02
C GLU A 107 15.70 -11.12 -4.77
N PRO A 108 15.92 -12.12 -5.65
CA PRO A 108 17.11 -12.98 -5.58
C PRO A 108 18.37 -12.18 -5.93
N THR A 109 19.47 -12.47 -5.25
CA THR A 109 20.78 -11.85 -5.45
C THR A 109 21.80 -12.89 -5.94
N GLU A 110 22.89 -12.41 -6.54
CA GLU A 110 24.01 -13.27 -6.92
C GLU A 110 24.54 -14.05 -5.70
N GLY A 111 24.80 -15.34 -5.90
CA GLY A 111 25.27 -16.24 -4.84
C GLY A 111 24.18 -16.93 -4.01
N GLY A 112 22.94 -16.98 -4.50
CA GLY A 112 21.86 -17.80 -3.90
C GLY A 112 21.26 -17.24 -2.62
N ARG A 113 21.51 -15.96 -2.32
CA ARG A 113 20.85 -15.21 -1.24
C ARG A 113 19.70 -14.39 -1.82
N ALA A 114 18.80 -13.92 -0.95
CA ALA A 114 17.74 -13.01 -1.34
C ALA A 114 17.69 -11.82 -0.39
N ILE A 115 17.19 -10.70 -0.91
CA ILE A 115 16.99 -9.47 -0.15
C ILE A 115 15.60 -8.92 -0.44
N GLU A 116 15.09 -8.11 0.48
CA GLU A 116 13.89 -7.32 0.22
C GLU A 116 14.28 -5.98 -0.38
N ARG A 117 13.74 -5.64 -1.55
CA ARG A 117 14.00 -4.38 -2.25
C ARG A 117 12.71 -3.77 -2.76
N PHE A 118 12.67 -2.45 -2.73
CA PHE A 118 11.68 -1.64 -3.42
C PHE A 118 12.40 -0.40 -3.94
N GLY A 119 12.52 -0.29 -5.26
CA GLY A 119 13.30 0.76 -5.92
C GLY A 119 12.43 1.89 -6.46
N GLY A 120 13.02 3.06 -6.67
CA GLY A 120 12.33 4.24 -7.21
C GLY A 120 11.80 4.05 -8.62
N SER A 121 12.34 3.10 -9.39
CA SER A 121 11.76 2.70 -10.67
C SER A 121 10.32 2.19 -10.53
N GLN A 122 9.98 1.56 -9.40
CA GLN A 122 8.61 1.13 -9.10
C GLN A 122 7.71 2.32 -8.70
N LEU A 123 8.23 3.52 -8.47
CA LEU A 123 7.42 4.73 -8.24
C LEU A 123 7.22 5.55 -9.52
N ALA A 124 8.20 5.48 -10.43
CA ALA A 124 8.22 6.31 -11.64
C ALA A 124 7.51 5.65 -12.84
N GLN A 125 7.20 4.36 -12.78
CA GLN A 125 6.64 3.61 -13.89
C GLN A 125 5.11 3.74 -13.92
N GLN A 126 4.59 4.37 -14.97
CA GLN A 126 3.20 4.20 -15.38
C GLN A 126 3.12 2.87 -16.12
N GLU A 127 2.21 1.98 -15.74
CA GLU A 127 1.90 0.84 -16.60
C GLU A 127 1.33 1.38 -17.93
N PRO A 128 1.80 0.90 -19.09
CA PRO A 128 1.16 1.23 -20.35
C PRO A 128 -0.23 0.59 -20.36
N ASP A 129 -1.26 1.42 -20.57
CA ASP A 129 -2.60 0.94 -20.91
C ASP A 129 -2.57 0.00 -22.15
#